data_AF-A0A1A8HES2-F1
#
_entry.id   AF-A0A1A8HES2-F1
#
_cell.length_a   1.000
_cell.length_b   1.000
_cell.length_c   1.000
_cell.angle_alpha   90.00
_cell.angle_beta   90.00
_cell.angle_gamma   90.00
#
_symmetry.space_group_name_H-M   'P 1'
#
loop_
_entity.id
_entity.type
_entity.pdbx_description
1 polymer ?
#
loop_
_entity_poly.entity_id
_entity_poly.type
_entity_poly.pdbx_seq_one_letter_code
_entity_poly.pdbx_strand_id
1 'polypeptide(L)'
;MELSKRGFHRELTTTVELRPNVLHDISVLLLYRWPNGVYVDPYQLASLSAHNDWQILLDSSIDLEVPAQKTLGFLSYVYPSNAGSTSSLLKVTIPVHGRYHEPSVAGETFTTVNIKPPDMLLRTGK
;
A
#
# COMPACT_ATOMS: atom_id res chain seq x y z
N MET A 1 3.04 4.14 -10.00
CA MET A 1 3.28 4.01 -8.55
C MET A 1 4.50 4.83 -8.22
N GLU A 2 4.41 5.66 -7.19
CA GLU A 2 5.44 6.64 -6.84
C GLU A 2 5.64 6.63 -5.32
N LEU A 3 6.90 6.70 -4.90
CA LEU A 3 7.28 6.81 -3.50
C LEU A 3 7.75 8.23 -3.21
N SER A 4 7.12 8.90 -2.24
CA SER A 4 7.45 10.27 -1.86
C SER A 4 7.96 10.34 -0.42
N LYS A 5 8.34 11.56 0.00
CA LYS A 5 9.05 11.89 1.26
C LYS A 5 10.48 11.32 1.33
N ARG A 6 11.28 11.89 2.23
CA ARG A 6 12.65 11.46 2.52
C ARG A 6 12.70 10.90 3.94
N GLY A 7 13.46 9.82 4.16
CA GLY A 7 13.58 9.14 5.45
C GLY A 7 12.87 7.78 5.50
N PHE A 8 12.57 7.32 6.72
CA PHE A 8 11.95 6.01 6.98
C PHE A 8 10.42 6.04 6.92
N HIS A 9 9.79 7.21 7.06
CA HIS A 9 8.35 7.41 6.94
C HIS A 9 8.06 7.97 5.55
N ARG A 10 7.47 7.15 4.69
CA ARG A 10 7.25 7.45 3.27
C ARG A 10 5.78 7.34 2.91
N GLU A 11 5.45 7.82 1.72
CA GLU A 11 4.12 7.67 1.14
C GLU A 11 4.22 6.96 -0.20
N LEU A 12 3.46 5.87 -0.35
CA LEU A 12 3.31 5.16 -1.59
C LEU A 12 2.01 5.60 -2.27
N THR A 13 2.15 6.30 -3.39
CA THR A 13 1.03 6.73 -4.22
C THR A 13 0.86 5.78 -5.39
N THR A 14 -0.33 5.19 -5.51
CA THR A 14 -0.73 4.39 -6.67
C THR A 14 -1.84 5.10 -7.40
N THR A 15 -1.63 5.29 -8.70
CA THR A 15 -2.60 5.90 -9.61
C THR A 15 -3.08 4.83 -10.57
N VAL A 16 -4.40 4.65 -10.67
CA VAL A 16 -5.06 3.72 -11.58
C VAL A 16 -5.93 4.52 -12.55
N GLU A 17 -5.70 4.32 -13.84
CA GLU A 17 -6.49 4.93 -14.90
C GLU A 17 -7.45 3.89 -15.47
N LEU A 18 -8.75 4.07 -15.23
CA LEU A 18 -9.81 3.25 -15.81
C LEU A 18 -10.36 3.97 -17.05
N ARG A 19 -10.28 3.33 -18.22
CA ARG A 19 -10.82 3.91 -19.45
C ARG A 19 -12.33 3.64 -19.54
N PRO A 20 -13.17 4.68 -19.70
CA PRO A 20 -14.62 4.61 -19.51
C PRO A 20 -15.39 3.79 -20.55
N ASN A 21 -14.79 3.46 -21.70
CA ASN A 21 -15.56 2.95 -22.84
C ASN A 21 -16.03 1.48 -22.73
N VAL A 22 -15.76 0.77 -21.63
CA VAL A 22 -16.10 -0.67 -21.50
C VAL A 22 -16.72 -1.04 -20.15
N LEU A 23 -16.58 -0.20 -19.12
CA LEU A 23 -16.71 -0.62 -17.73
C LEU A 23 -17.58 0.37 -16.92
N HIS A 24 -18.85 0.02 -16.71
CA HIS A 24 -19.78 0.74 -15.83
C HIS A 24 -19.92 -0.02 -14.50
N ASP A 25 -20.12 0.70 -13.40
CA ASP A 25 -20.29 0.13 -12.04
C ASP A 25 -19.21 -0.89 -11.63
N ILE A 26 -17.95 -0.48 -11.69
CA ILE A 26 -16.83 -1.32 -11.24
C ILE A 26 -16.41 -0.95 -9.83
N SER A 27 -16.29 -1.96 -8.98
CA SER A 27 -15.52 -1.89 -7.74
C SER A 27 -14.08 -2.29 -8.01
N VAL A 28 -13.12 -1.45 -7.60
CA VAL A 28 -11.68 -1.77 -7.66
C VAL A 28 -11.20 -2.22 -6.30
N LEU A 29 -10.35 -3.25 -6.29
CA LEU A 29 -9.56 -3.66 -5.15
C LEU A 29 -8.09 -3.70 -5.56
N LEU A 30 -7.24 -3.05 -4.78
CA LEU A 30 -5.78 -3.11 -4.92
C LEU A 30 -5.22 -4.02 -3.84
N LEU A 31 -4.64 -5.15 -4.26
CA LEU A 31 -3.97 -6.11 -3.38
C LEU A 31 -2.47 -5.85 -3.36
N TYR A 32 -1.97 -5.25 -2.28
CA TYR A 32 -0.55 -5.03 -2.10
C TYR A 32 0.11 -6.24 -1.43
N ARG A 33 1.28 -6.63 -1.94
CA ARG A 33 2.19 -7.60 -1.33
C ARG A 33 3.39 -6.86 -0.77
N TRP A 34 3.39 -6.63 0.54
CA TRP A 34 4.44 -5.88 1.20
C TRP A 34 5.61 -6.79 1.53
N PRO A 35 6.85 -6.41 1.15
CA PRO A 35 8.03 -7.15 1.58
C PRO A 35 8.26 -6.93 3.08
N ASN A 36 8.96 -7.86 3.72
CA ASN A 36 9.30 -7.80 5.15
C ASN A 36 10.14 -6.57 5.55
N GLY A 37 10.77 -5.87 4.61
CA GLY A 37 11.55 -4.66 4.89
C GLY A 37 10.70 -3.40 5.18
N VAL A 38 9.38 -3.46 5.01
CA VAL A 38 8.46 -2.35 5.29
C VAL A 38 7.22 -2.80 6.06
N TYR A 39 6.50 -1.82 6.60
CA TYR A 39 5.18 -2.02 7.17
C TYR A 39 4.28 -0.80 6.97
N VAL A 40 2.99 -1.02 7.17
CA VAL A 40 1.99 0.05 7.27
C VAL A 40 1.53 0.07 8.73
N ASP A 41 1.61 1.23 9.37
CA ASP A 41 1.26 1.38 10.78
C ASP A 41 -0.27 1.34 10.98
N PRO A 42 -0.83 0.32 11.66
CA PRO A 42 -2.28 0.18 11.85
C PRO A 42 -2.88 1.32 12.68
N TYR A 43 -2.12 1.95 13.59
CA TYR A 43 -2.60 3.09 14.38
C TYR A 43 -2.67 4.35 13.53
N GLN A 44 -1.67 4.54 12.65
CA GLN A 44 -1.73 5.61 11.66
C GLN A 44 -2.91 5.41 10.69
N LEU A 45 -3.13 4.19 10.20
CA LEU A 45 -4.27 3.86 9.35
C LEU A 45 -5.61 4.17 10.04
N ALA A 46 -5.75 3.81 11.32
CA ALA A 46 -6.95 4.11 12.08
C ALA A 46 -7.19 5.62 12.21
N SER A 47 -6.15 6.43 12.39
CA SER A 47 -6.29 7.90 12.41
C SER A 47 -6.71 8.47 11.05
N LEU A 48 -6.33 7.80 9.97
CA LEU A 48 -6.55 8.20 8.60
C LEU A 48 -7.92 7.76 8.06
N SER A 49 -8.56 6.75 8.65
CA SER A 49 -9.77 6.10 8.11
C SER A 49 -10.98 7.04 7.99
N ALA A 50 -11.05 8.11 8.78
CA ALA A 50 -12.14 9.08 8.73
C ALA A 50 -11.98 10.15 7.62
N HIS A 51 -10.77 10.30 7.06
CA HIS A 51 -10.41 11.43 6.18
C HIS A 51 -9.88 11.01 4.81
N ASN A 52 -9.75 9.70 4.55
CA ASN A 52 -9.23 9.20 3.28
C ASN A 52 -10.32 8.65 2.37
N ASP A 53 -10.09 8.81 1.07
CA ASP A 53 -10.93 8.27 0.01
C ASP A 53 -10.63 6.78 -0.28
N TRP A 54 -10.23 6.03 0.74
CA TRP A 54 -9.98 4.59 0.65
C TRP A 54 -10.12 3.91 2.00
N GLN A 55 -10.46 2.62 1.97
CA GLN A 55 -10.42 1.72 3.11
C GLN A 55 -9.31 0.68 2.92
N ILE A 56 -8.63 0.32 3.99
CA ILE A 56 -7.57 -0.71 3.97
C ILE A 56 -7.85 -1.80 4.99
N LEU A 57 -7.63 -3.04 4.61
CA LEU A 57 -7.63 -4.20 5.49
C LEU A 57 -6.26 -4.87 5.44
N LEU A 58 -5.77 -5.31 6.59
CA LEU A 58 -4.51 -6.05 6.72
C LEU A 58 -4.84 -7.54 6.94
N ASP A 59 -4.08 -8.44 6.33
CA ASP A 59 -4.26 -9.89 6.51
C ASP A 59 -3.65 -10.43 7.81
N SER A 60 -2.78 -9.64 8.46
CA SER A 60 -2.13 -9.97 9.72
C SER A 60 -1.98 -8.76 10.63
N SER A 61 -1.85 -9.00 11.94
CA SER A 61 -1.40 -7.98 12.88
C SER A 61 0.03 -7.55 12.59
N ILE A 62 0.32 -6.26 12.70
CA ILE A 62 1.65 -5.69 12.45
C ILE A 62 2.30 -5.33 13.79
N ASP A 63 3.36 -6.04 14.16
CA ASP A 63 4.26 -5.61 15.23
C ASP A 63 5.24 -4.58 14.67
N LEU A 64 5.32 -3.41 15.30
CA LEU A 64 6.15 -2.28 14.84
C LEU A 64 7.63 -2.46 15.21
N GLU A 65 7.92 -3.25 16.24
CA GLU A 65 9.25 -3.36 16.86
C GLU A 65 10.08 -4.53 16.30
N VAL A 66 9.44 -5.48 15.60
CA VAL A 66 10.14 -6.64 15.05
C VAL A 66 10.97 -6.23 13.82
N PRO A 67 12.27 -6.60 13.77
CA PRO A 67 13.14 -6.27 12.62
C PRO A 67 12.76 -7.07 11.37
N ALA A 68 13.19 -6.58 10.20
CA ALA A 68 12.86 -7.17 8.90
C ALA A 68 13.22 -8.66 8.79
N GLN A 69 14.37 -9.08 9.35
CA GLN A 69 14.88 -10.45 9.30
C GLN A 69 14.00 -11.46 10.03
N LYS A 70 13.22 -11.00 11.02
CA LYS A 70 12.31 -11.82 11.82
C LYS A 70 10.85 -11.67 11.41
N THR A 71 10.60 -10.89 10.36
CA THR A 71 9.25 -10.57 9.87
C THR A 71 9.01 -11.25 8.54
N LEU A 72 7.79 -11.73 8.32
CA LEU A 72 7.32 -12.17 7.01
C LEU A 72 6.65 -10.99 6.28
N GLY A 73 6.59 -11.06 4.96
CA GLY A 73 5.73 -10.14 4.20
C GLY A 73 4.26 -10.32 4.53
N PHE A 74 3.44 -9.32 4.22
CA PHE A 74 2.01 -9.31 4.50
C PHE A 74 1.20 -8.74 3.33
N LEU A 75 -0.11 -8.91 3.37
CA LEU A 75 -1.05 -8.40 2.38
C LEU A 75 -1.85 -7.22 2.93
N SER A 76 -2.14 -6.26 2.05
CA SER A 76 -3.21 -5.30 2.33
C SER A 76 -4.19 -5.21 1.17
N TYR A 77 -5.47 -5.19 1.53
CA TYR A 77 -6.59 -5.03 0.62
C TYR A 77 -7.04 -3.58 0.69
N VAL A 78 -6.84 -2.83 -0.39
CA VAL A 78 -7.18 -1.42 -0.44
C VAL A 78 -8.36 -1.21 -1.38
N TYR A 79 -9.43 -0.67 -0.84
CA TYR A 79 -10.68 -0.34 -1.52
C TYR A 79 -10.72 1.18 -1.73
N PRO A 80 -10.39 1.69 -2.93
CA PRO A 80 -10.59 3.09 -3.25
C PRO A 80 -12.08 3.40 -3.21
N SER A 81 -12.44 4.56 -2.67
CA SER A 81 -13.79 5.10 -2.78
C SER A 81 -14.08 5.38 -4.26
N ASN A 82 -15.17 4.82 -4.78
CA ASN A 82 -15.59 5.08 -6.16
C ASN A 82 -16.08 6.53 -6.29
N ALA A 83 -15.21 7.42 -6.78
CA ALA A 83 -15.66 8.69 -7.31
C ALA A 83 -16.57 8.42 -8.52
N GLY A 84 -17.78 8.98 -8.52
CA GLY A 84 -18.88 8.61 -9.41
C GLY A 84 -18.56 8.47 -10.90
N SER A 85 -18.98 7.32 -11.43
CA SER A 85 -19.49 6.98 -12.78
C SER A 85 -18.88 7.50 -14.08
N THR A 86 -17.94 8.44 -14.16
CA THR A 86 -17.44 8.88 -15.48
C THR A 86 -15.96 9.23 -15.45
N SER A 87 -15.13 8.31 -15.97
CA SER A 87 -13.69 8.51 -16.22
C SER A 87 -12.92 9.05 -15.01
N SER A 88 -12.65 8.23 -14.00
CA SER A 88 -12.03 8.77 -12.79
C SER A 88 -10.74 8.06 -12.47
N LEU A 89 -9.62 8.70 -12.81
CA LEU A 89 -8.31 8.43 -12.26
C LEU A 89 -8.42 8.18 -10.75
N LEU A 90 -8.16 6.94 -10.30
CA LEU A 90 -8.17 6.59 -8.88
C LEU A 90 -6.77 6.82 -8.33
N LYS A 91 -6.67 7.55 -7.23
CA LYS A 91 -5.39 7.82 -6.56
C LYS A 91 -5.47 7.38 -5.11
N VAL A 92 -4.57 6.49 -4.72
CA VAL A 92 -4.46 5.96 -3.35
C VAL A 92 -3.08 6.29 -2.83
N THR A 93 -3.00 6.91 -1.65
CA THR A 93 -1.74 7.21 -0.98
C THR A 93 -1.70 6.49 0.37
N ILE A 94 -0.76 5.56 0.54
CA ILE A 94 -0.61 4.74 1.74
C ILE A 94 0.68 5.15 2.47
N PRO A 95 0.65 5.42 3.78
CA PRO A 95 1.87 5.61 4.54
C PRO A 95 2.64 4.30 4.67
N VAL A 96 3.94 4.31 4.41
CA VAL A 96 4.80 3.13 4.46
C VAL A 96 6.04 3.46 5.29
N HIS A 97 6.39 2.55 6.19
CA HIS A 97 7.52 2.70 7.10
C HIS A 97 8.57 1.63 6.82
N GLY A 98 9.85 2.02 6.82
CA GLY A 98 10.96 1.06 6.75
C GLY A 98 11.17 0.36 8.09
N ARG A 99 11.38 -0.96 8.07
CA ARG A 99 11.77 -1.71 9.27
C ARG A 99 13.25 -1.55 9.58
N TYR A 100 13.58 -1.73 10.85
CA TYR A 100 14.96 -1.94 11.26
C TYR A 100 15.53 -3.21 10.59
N HIS A 101 16.78 -3.10 10.16
CA HIS A 101 17.55 -4.19 9.59
C HIS A 101 18.74 -4.49 10.49
N GLU A 102 19.25 -5.72 10.42
CA GLU A 102 20.50 -6.10 11.07
C GLU A 102 21.66 -5.20 10.66
N PRO A 103 22.66 -5.05 11.56
CA PRO A 103 23.89 -4.36 11.24
C PRO A 103 24.54 -4.96 9.98
N SER A 104 25.08 -4.10 9.13
CA SER A 104 25.82 -4.51 7.95
C SER A 104 27.05 -5.34 8.33
N VAL A 105 27.27 -6.42 7.59
CA VAL A 105 28.50 -7.20 7.64
C VAL A 105 29.22 -6.94 6.32
N ALA A 106 30.48 -6.47 6.38
CA ALA A 106 31.33 -6.19 5.22
C ALA A 106 31.07 -4.88 4.42
N GLY A 107 30.51 -3.85 5.06
CA GLY A 107 30.59 -2.47 4.52
C GLY A 107 29.46 -2.08 3.56
N GLU A 108 28.44 -2.91 3.39
CA GLU A 108 27.20 -2.50 2.73
C GLU A 108 26.52 -1.40 3.55
N THR A 109 26.27 -0.24 2.97
CA THR A 109 25.72 0.91 3.72
C THR A 109 24.20 1.02 3.63
N PHE A 110 23.58 0.23 2.76
CA PHE A 110 22.13 0.24 2.54
C PHE A 110 21.64 -1.14 2.09
N THR A 111 20.36 -1.38 2.30
CA THR A 111 19.63 -2.52 1.75
C THR A 111 18.49 -2.02 0.87
N THR A 112 18.20 -2.77 -0.18
CA THR A 112 17.14 -2.43 -1.13
C THR A 112 15.87 -3.19 -0.80
N VAL A 113 14.79 -2.46 -0.54
CA VAL A 113 13.47 -3.05 -0.33
C VAL A 113 12.60 -2.82 -1.56
N ASN A 114 12.25 -3.90 -2.26
CA ASN A 114 11.48 -3.84 -3.50
C ASN A 114 9.99 -4.01 -3.23
N ILE A 115 9.22 -2.92 -3.37
CA ILE A 115 7.76 -2.95 -3.30
C ILE A 115 7.22 -3.14 -4.71
N LYS A 116 6.55 -4.26 -4.96
CA LYS A 116 5.91 -4.54 -6.25
C LYS A 116 4.62 -3.73 -6.40
N PRO A 117 4.21 -3.38 -7.63
CA PRO A 117 2.87 -2.86 -7.88
C PRO A 117 1.80 -3.81 -7.33
N PRO A 118 0.65 -3.29 -6.87
CA PRO A 118 -0.45 -4.12 -6.39
C PRO A 118 -1.09 -4.90 -7.55
N ASP A 119 -1.67 -6.06 -7.25
CA ASP A 119 -2.63 -6.67 -8.17
C ASP A 119 -3.91 -5.84 -8.16
N MET A 120 -4.53 -5.68 -9.32
CA MET A 120 -5.81 -4.99 -9.46
C MET A 120 -6.90 -6.02 -9.73
N LEU A 121 -7.86 -6.11 -8.82
CA LEU A 121 -9.06 -6.91 -8.98
C LEU A 121 -10.23 -6.00 -9.31
N LEU A 122 -10.98 -6.36 -10.35
CA LEU A 122 -12.16 -5.63 -10.79
C LEU A 122 -13.38 -6.49 -10.56
N ARG A 123 -14.43 -5.89 -9.98
CA ARG A 123 -15.75 -6.52 -9.86
C ARG A 123 -16.77 -5.61 -10.53
N THR A 124 -17.45 -6.11 -11.55
CA THR A 124 -18.61 -5.43 -12.13
C THR A 124 -19.83 -5.60 -11.21
N GLY A 125 -20.70 -4.59 -11.17
CA GLY A 125 -22.04 -4.74 -10.62
C GLY A 125 -22.80 -5.91 -11.26
N LYS A 126 -23.85 -6.38 -10.58
CA LYS A 126 -24.84 -7.28 -11.17
C LYS A 126 -25.76 -6.53 -12.11
#